data_AF-A0A1H8TL73-F1
#
_entry.id   AF-A0A1H8TL73-F1
#
_cell.length_a   1.000
_cell.length_b   1.000
_cell.length_c   1.000
_cell.angle_alpha   90.00
_cell.angle_beta   90.00
_cell.angle_gamma   90.00
#
_symmetry.space_group_name_H-M   'P 1'
#
loop_
_entity.id
_entity.type
_entity.pdbx_description
1 polymer ?
#
loop_
_entity_poly.entity_id
_entity_poly.type
_entity_poly.pdbx_seq_one_letter_code
_entity_poly.pdbx_strand_id
1 'polypeptide(L)'
;MSPTLLAPTAARPAVSPLRWARTAAVLAGAGLRPGSSRRGAVCGAARLLTALGVRVRVHAPLLAWPRARSGTPGLLVVADSGSDLAHLALVTAVAGPVALPSGRRGRFTSALRLPTVPATADAIAAVLRAGTTVTVRPGPDGRFAPAGFAAAAETGAAVCPVAVRSRRDATAAAGAPGTVVELYLLPEVAGAAGDAAALADGARRALAAVPDGLATR
;
A
#
# COMPACT_ATOMS: atom_id res chain seq x y z
N MET A 1 -2.35 44.57 -34.55
CA MET A 1 -3.55 43.94 -33.97
C MET A 1 -3.22 42.50 -33.69
N SER A 2 -2.90 42.17 -32.43
CA SER A 2 -2.46 40.83 -32.03
C SER A 2 -3.69 39.97 -31.67
N PRO A 3 -3.84 38.76 -32.22
CA PRO A 3 -4.95 37.90 -31.85
C PRO A 3 -4.73 37.31 -30.45
N THR A 4 -5.69 37.55 -29.57
CA THR A 4 -5.80 36.94 -28.24
C THR A 4 -6.09 35.44 -28.41
N LEU A 5 -5.10 34.60 -28.16
CA LEU A 5 -5.25 33.15 -28.04
C LEU A 5 -6.04 32.83 -26.76
N LEU A 6 -7.32 32.47 -26.93
CA LEU A 6 -8.14 31.86 -25.87
C LEU A 6 -7.50 30.52 -25.47
N ALA A 7 -6.94 30.48 -24.25
CA ALA A 7 -6.46 29.26 -23.65
C ALA A 7 -7.63 28.28 -23.41
N PRO A 8 -7.51 26.99 -23.77
CA PRO A 8 -8.55 26.02 -23.52
C PRO A 8 -8.74 25.81 -22.02
N THR A 9 -9.94 26.10 -21.53
CA THR A 9 -10.40 25.75 -20.19
C THR A 9 -10.15 24.26 -19.94
N ALA A 10 -9.33 23.93 -18.95
CA ALA A 10 -9.06 22.55 -18.57
C ALA A 10 -10.37 21.85 -18.19
N ALA A 11 -10.83 20.93 -19.05
CA ALA A 11 -12.00 20.12 -18.80
C ALA A 11 -11.77 19.31 -17.50
N ARG A 12 -12.64 19.49 -16.51
CA ARG A 12 -12.70 18.62 -15.34
C ARG A 12 -12.85 17.17 -15.85
N PRO A 13 -12.01 16.22 -15.40
CA PRO A 13 -12.18 14.82 -15.80
C PRO A 13 -13.54 14.34 -15.28
N ALA A 14 -14.49 14.14 -16.18
CA ALA A 14 -15.78 13.56 -15.85
C ALA A 14 -15.55 12.11 -15.42
N VAL A 15 -15.84 11.81 -14.15
CA VAL A 15 -15.78 10.44 -13.65
C VAL A 15 -16.96 9.68 -14.24
N SER A 16 -16.70 8.74 -15.15
CA SER A 16 -17.76 8.02 -15.87
C SER A 16 -18.71 7.29 -14.89
N PRO A 17 -20.05 7.44 -15.02
CA PRO A 17 -21.03 6.78 -14.16
C PRO A 17 -20.94 5.25 -14.20
N LEU A 18 -20.47 4.68 -15.31
CA LEU A 18 -20.22 3.25 -15.47
C LEU A 18 -19.10 2.74 -14.54
N ARG A 19 -18.08 3.56 -14.26
CA ARG A 19 -17.01 3.19 -13.31
C ARG A 19 -17.52 3.14 -11.89
N TRP A 20 -18.39 4.07 -11.51
CA TRP A 20 -19.03 4.06 -10.19
C TRP A 20 -19.96 2.86 -10.02
N ALA A 21 -20.75 2.53 -11.03
CA ALA A 21 -21.62 1.35 -11.01
C ALA A 21 -20.82 0.04 -10.85
N ARG A 22 -19.71 -0.12 -11.58
CA ARG A 22 -18.81 -1.28 -11.44
C ARG A 22 -18.17 -1.35 -10.07
N THR A 23 -17.71 -0.21 -9.55
CA THR A 23 -17.14 -0.11 -8.21
C THR A 23 -18.16 -0.50 -7.15
N ALA A 24 -19.38 0.04 -7.23
CA ALA A 24 -20.48 -0.31 -6.35
C ALA A 24 -20.84 -1.80 -6.42
N ALA A 25 -20.89 -2.39 -7.62
CA ALA A 25 -21.15 -3.82 -7.80
C ALA A 25 -20.06 -4.70 -7.18
N VAL A 26 -18.77 -4.34 -7.31
CA VAL A 26 -17.68 -5.06 -6.65
C VAL A 26 -17.78 -4.96 -5.14
N LEU A 27 -18.07 -3.77 -4.61
CA LEU A 27 -18.22 -3.56 -3.16
C LEU A 27 -19.43 -4.31 -2.60
N ALA A 28 -20.56 -4.30 -3.32
CA ALA A 28 -21.76 -5.06 -2.97
C ALA A 28 -21.49 -6.58 -2.98
N GLY A 29 -20.81 -7.09 -4.02
CA GLY A 29 -20.42 -8.49 -4.13
C GLY A 29 -19.36 -8.94 -3.11
N ALA A 30 -18.46 -8.05 -2.71
CA ALA A 30 -17.48 -8.31 -1.65
C ALA A 30 -18.13 -8.46 -0.27
N GLY A 31 -19.24 -7.76 -0.03
CA GLY A 31 -20.05 -7.91 1.19
C GLY A 31 -20.80 -9.25 1.31
N LEU A 32 -20.98 -9.96 0.20
CA LEU A 32 -21.78 -11.20 0.13
C LEU A 32 -20.98 -12.49 0.27
N ARG A 33 -19.64 -12.43 0.33
CA ARG A 33 -18.80 -13.60 0.61
C ARG A 33 -18.16 -13.48 1.98
N PRO A 34 -18.76 -14.07 3.03
CA PRO A 34 -18.07 -14.22 4.30
C PRO A 34 -16.88 -15.16 4.09
N GLY A 35 -15.68 -14.63 4.34
CA GLY A 35 -14.45 -15.40 4.26
C GLY A 35 -13.25 -14.50 4.42
N SER A 36 -12.81 -14.32 5.67
CA SER A 36 -11.60 -13.60 6.11
C SER A 36 -10.29 -14.23 5.60
N SER A 37 -10.33 -15.01 4.52
CA SER A 37 -9.15 -15.62 3.94
C SER A 37 -8.30 -14.56 3.24
N ARG A 38 -6.98 -14.69 3.39
CA ARG A 38 -5.97 -13.93 2.62
C ARG A 38 -6.33 -13.83 1.14
N ARG A 39 -6.81 -14.93 0.55
CA ARG A 39 -7.22 -15.02 -0.86
C ARG A 39 -8.39 -14.09 -1.18
N GLY A 40 -9.38 -14.02 -0.29
CA GLY A 40 -10.54 -13.14 -0.44
C GLY A 40 -10.15 -11.67 -0.46
N ALA A 41 -9.29 -11.25 0.48
CA ALA A 41 -8.77 -9.89 0.55
C ALA A 41 -8.01 -9.49 -0.73
N VAL A 42 -7.10 -10.36 -1.20
CA VAL A 42 -6.32 -10.14 -2.44
C VAL A 42 -7.22 -10.05 -3.66
N CYS A 43 -8.16 -11.00 -3.83
CA CYS A 43 -9.06 -11.01 -4.99
C CYS A 43 -10.02 -9.81 -4.97
N GLY A 44 -10.52 -9.43 -3.79
CA GLY A 44 -11.37 -8.26 -3.61
C GLY A 44 -10.64 -6.97 -3.98
N ALA A 45 -9.40 -6.80 -3.50
CA ALA A 45 -8.55 -5.67 -3.86
C ALA A 45 -8.27 -5.62 -5.37
N ALA A 46 -7.87 -6.75 -5.98
CA ALA A 46 -7.59 -6.82 -7.42
C ALA A 46 -8.82 -6.47 -8.28
N ARG A 47 -10.01 -6.97 -7.92
CA ARG A 47 -11.27 -6.64 -8.60
C ARG A 47 -11.61 -5.16 -8.45
N LEU A 48 -11.44 -4.60 -7.27
CA LEU A 48 -11.71 -3.19 -7.00
C LEU A 48 -10.76 -2.28 -7.79
N LEU A 49 -9.46 -2.58 -7.80
CA LEU A 49 -8.47 -1.87 -8.61
C LEU A 49 -8.82 -1.94 -10.10
N THR A 50 -9.21 -3.12 -10.59
CA THR A 50 -9.66 -3.31 -11.98
C THR A 50 -10.90 -2.46 -12.30
N ALA A 51 -11.90 -2.43 -11.41
CA ALA A 51 -13.10 -1.62 -11.58
C ALA A 51 -12.81 -0.11 -11.58
N LEU A 52 -11.80 0.32 -10.82
CA LEU A 52 -11.30 1.70 -10.81
C LEU A 52 -10.47 2.05 -12.06
N GLY A 53 -10.09 1.06 -12.87
CA GLY A 53 -9.18 1.26 -14.01
C GLY A 53 -7.72 1.46 -13.57
N VAL A 54 -7.34 0.84 -12.46
CA VAL A 54 -6.01 0.93 -11.86
C VAL A 54 -5.24 -0.35 -12.14
N ARG A 55 -4.05 -0.22 -12.73
CA ARG A 55 -3.10 -1.33 -12.90
C ARG A 55 -2.06 -1.30 -11.79
N VAL A 56 -1.66 -2.46 -11.30
CA VAL A 56 -0.55 -2.58 -10.33
C VAL A 56 0.66 -3.16 -11.05
N ARG A 57 1.83 -2.55 -10.87
CA ARG A 57 3.12 -3.10 -11.27
C ARG A 57 3.96 -3.33 -10.02
N VAL A 58 4.55 -4.51 -9.91
CA VAL A 58 5.42 -4.86 -8.78
C VAL A 58 6.83 -5.00 -9.30
N HIS A 59 7.73 -4.20 -8.75
CA HIS A 59 9.17 -4.25 -9.00
C HIS A 59 9.80 -5.01 -7.84
N ALA A 60 10.20 -6.25 -8.10
CA ALA A 60 10.93 -7.05 -7.14
C ALA A 60 12.38 -6.52 -7.01
N PRO A 61 13.02 -6.69 -5.84
CA PRO A 61 14.43 -6.37 -5.71
C PRO A 61 15.29 -7.42 -6.42
N LEU A 62 16.55 -7.05 -6.70
CA LEU A 62 17.56 -7.99 -7.20
C LEU A 62 17.89 -9.08 -6.18
N LEU A 63 17.77 -8.78 -4.89
CA LEU A 63 17.93 -9.74 -3.79
C LEU A 63 16.59 -10.41 -3.47
N ALA A 64 16.64 -11.66 -3.01
CA ALA A 64 15.45 -12.39 -2.63
C ALA A 64 14.68 -11.67 -1.51
N TRP A 65 13.41 -11.37 -1.75
CA TRP A 65 12.54 -10.78 -0.72
C TRP A 65 12.36 -11.75 0.45
N PRO A 66 12.42 -11.26 1.71
CA PRO A 66 12.14 -12.09 2.87
C PRO A 66 10.79 -12.78 2.75
N ARG A 67 10.74 -14.05 3.17
CA ARG A 67 9.50 -14.81 3.26
C ARG A 67 9.32 -15.23 4.71
N ALA A 68 8.13 -15.02 5.25
CA ALA A 68 7.76 -15.60 6.53
C ALA A 68 7.86 -17.13 6.40
N ARG A 69 8.67 -17.76 7.27
CA ARG A 69 8.79 -19.20 7.39
C ARG A 69 8.07 -19.66 8.66
N SER A 70 7.69 -20.92 8.71
CA SER A 70 7.17 -21.48 9.95
C SER A 70 8.24 -21.41 11.04
N GLY A 71 7.87 -20.95 12.23
CA GLY A 71 8.80 -20.77 13.36
C GLY A 71 9.65 -19.49 13.33
N THR A 72 9.50 -18.62 12.33
CA THR A 72 10.14 -17.28 12.33
C THR A 72 9.11 -16.18 12.57
N PRO A 73 9.52 -15.03 13.12
CA PRO A 73 8.67 -13.85 13.14
C PRO A 73 8.16 -13.50 11.74
N GLY A 74 7.01 -12.85 11.69
CA GLY A 74 6.46 -12.23 10.49
C GLY A 74 7.34 -11.09 9.99
N LEU A 75 6.89 -10.43 8.92
CA LEU A 75 7.59 -9.29 8.33
C LEU A 75 6.92 -7.98 8.75
N LEU A 76 7.70 -6.94 9.04
CA LEU A 76 7.18 -5.58 9.11
C LEU A 76 7.35 -4.91 7.75
N VAL A 77 6.25 -4.71 7.02
CA VAL A 77 6.25 -3.97 5.76
C VAL A 77 6.03 -2.49 6.03
N VAL A 78 6.94 -1.65 5.54
CA VAL A 78 6.88 -0.18 5.71
C VAL A 78 6.57 0.45 4.37
N ALA A 79 5.33 0.88 4.16
CA ALA A 79 4.91 1.48 2.90
C ALA A 79 4.79 3.00 3.01
N ASP A 80 5.45 3.76 2.12
CA ASP A 80 5.56 5.23 2.18
C ASP A 80 4.30 6.01 1.77
N SER A 81 3.18 5.33 1.51
CA SER A 81 1.96 5.99 1.04
C SER A 81 0.80 5.93 2.05
N GLY A 82 0.28 7.12 2.37
CA GLY A 82 -0.97 7.35 3.10
C GLY A 82 -2.25 7.18 2.26
N SER A 83 -2.16 6.88 0.95
CA SER A 83 -3.32 6.67 0.07
C SER A 83 -4.02 5.32 0.24
N ASP A 84 -5.35 5.32 0.39
CA ASP A 84 -6.16 4.09 0.40
C ASP A 84 -5.99 3.25 -0.87
N LEU A 85 -5.73 3.89 -2.01
CA LEU A 85 -5.47 3.20 -3.28
C LEU A 85 -4.14 2.44 -3.25
N ALA A 86 -3.10 3.08 -2.69
CA ALA A 86 -1.80 2.45 -2.50
C ALA A 86 -1.90 1.22 -1.60
N HIS A 87 -2.72 1.30 -0.55
CA HIS A 87 -2.97 0.17 0.33
C HIS A 87 -3.66 -1.00 -0.38
N LEU A 88 -4.67 -0.73 -1.22
CA LEU A 88 -5.27 -1.78 -2.05
C LEU A 88 -4.25 -2.44 -2.98
N ALA A 89 -3.41 -1.64 -3.64
CA ALA A 89 -2.36 -2.17 -4.49
C ALA A 89 -1.39 -3.05 -3.67
N LEU A 90 -0.96 -2.57 -2.50
CA LEU A 90 -0.05 -3.30 -1.62
C LEU A 90 -0.62 -4.65 -1.19
N VAL A 91 -1.92 -4.73 -0.86
CA VAL A 91 -2.57 -6.00 -0.48
C VAL A 91 -2.46 -7.06 -1.58
N THR A 92 -2.39 -6.66 -2.85
CA THR A 92 -2.21 -7.60 -3.97
C THR A 92 -0.80 -8.18 -4.06
N ALA A 93 0.21 -7.48 -3.52
CA ALA A 93 1.61 -7.90 -3.54
C ALA A 93 2.05 -8.53 -2.21
N VAL A 94 1.70 -7.90 -1.09
CA VAL A 94 2.04 -8.34 0.26
C VAL A 94 0.79 -8.30 1.12
N ALA A 95 0.19 -9.47 1.32
CA ALA A 95 -1.03 -9.59 2.11
C ALA A 95 -0.71 -9.67 3.60
N GLY A 96 -1.41 -8.89 4.41
CA GLY A 96 -1.30 -8.88 5.86
C GLY A 96 -2.21 -7.82 6.47
N PRO A 97 -2.43 -7.85 7.80
CA PRO A 97 -3.07 -6.77 8.53
C PRO A 97 -2.32 -5.44 8.39
N VAL A 98 -3.07 -4.36 8.40
CA VAL A 98 -2.51 -3.00 8.50
C VAL A 98 -2.64 -2.47 9.91
N ALA A 99 -1.56 -1.89 10.42
CA ALA A 99 -1.54 -1.16 11.66
C ALA A 99 -2.22 0.20 11.50
N LEU A 100 -3.25 0.47 12.31
CA LEU A 100 -3.99 1.74 12.28
C LEU A 100 -3.93 2.45 13.64
N PRO A 101 -3.50 3.73 13.70
CA PRO A 101 -3.32 4.46 14.96
C PRO A 101 -4.62 4.77 15.69
N SER A 102 -5.73 5.01 14.99
CA SER A 102 -7.02 5.38 15.58
C SER A 102 -8.12 4.35 15.34
N GLY A 103 -7.76 3.15 14.88
CA GLY A 103 -8.74 2.14 14.43
C GLY A 103 -9.59 2.55 13.23
N ARG A 104 -9.47 3.81 12.76
CA ARG A 104 -10.24 4.34 11.64
C ARG A 104 -9.72 3.75 10.35
N ARG A 105 -10.53 2.88 9.78
CA ARG A 105 -10.26 2.22 8.50
C ARG A 105 -10.44 3.22 7.36
N GLY A 106 -9.56 3.12 6.36
CA GLY A 106 -9.77 3.77 5.06
C GLY A 106 -11.08 3.30 4.43
N ARG A 107 -11.58 4.05 3.44
CA ARG A 107 -12.84 3.76 2.75
C ARG A 107 -12.83 2.34 2.18
N PHE A 108 -11.77 1.98 1.47
CA PHE A 108 -11.66 0.68 0.82
C PHE A 108 -11.30 -0.45 1.79
N THR A 109 -10.46 -0.16 2.79
CA THR A 109 -10.18 -1.09 3.90
C THR A 109 -11.46 -1.51 4.63
N SER A 110 -12.35 -0.55 4.87
CA SER A 110 -13.66 -0.80 5.47
C SER A 110 -14.54 -1.64 4.55
N ALA A 111 -14.66 -1.24 3.28
CA ALA A 111 -15.57 -1.87 2.34
C ALA A 111 -15.17 -3.32 1.99
N LEU A 112 -13.88 -3.63 1.96
CA LEU A 112 -13.36 -4.98 1.73
C LEU A 112 -13.13 -5.77 3.03
N ARG A 113 -13.44 -5.20 4.21
CA ARG A 113 -13.19 -5.79 5.53
C ARG A 113 -11.76 -6.33 5.68
N LEU A 114 -10.78 -5.56 5.20
CA LEU A 114 -9.38 -5.97 5.29
C LEU A 114 -8.95 -6.09 6.76
N PRO A 115 -8.08 -7.05 7.10
CA PRO A 115 -7.62 -7.23 8.47
C PRO A 115 -6.84 -5.99 8.93
N THR A 116 -7.05 -5.60 10.19
CA THR A 116 -6.42 -4.44 10.81
C THR A 116 -5.95 -4.79 12.21
N VAL A 117 -4.83 -4.24 12.61
CA VAL A 117 -4.29 -4.34 13.97
C VAL A 117 -4.16 -2.92 14.56
N PRO A 118 -4.36 -2.73 15.88
CA PRO A 118 -4.01 -1.47 16.52
C PRO A 118 -2.54 -1.12 16.28
N ALA A 119 -2.22 0.14 15.99
CA ALA A 119 -0.83 0.57 15.81
C ALA A 119 -0.08 0.79 17.14
N THR A 120 -0.18 -0.18 18.05
CA THR A 120 0.58 -0.25 19.30
C THR A 120 1.70 -1.28 19.16
N ALA A 121 2.81 -1.09 19.88
CA ALA A 121 3.95 -2.00 19.78
C ALA A 121 3.54 -3.43 20.15
N ASP A 122 2.83 -3.62 21.27
CA ASP A 122 2.41 -4.95 21.74
C ASP A 122 1.51 -5.68 20.74
N ALA A 123 0.53 -4.99 20.14
CA ALA A 123 -0.39 -5.61 19.20
C ALA A 123 0.31 -5.99 17.90
N ILE A 124 1.20 -5.12 17.40
CA ILE A 124 2.02 -5.42 16.22
C ILE A 124 2.98 -6.58 16.53
N ALA A 125 3.66 -6.57 17.68
CA ALA A 125 4.59 -7.60 18.10
C ALA A 125 3.90 -8.95 18.27
N ALA A 126 2.67 -9.00 18.80
CA ALA A 126 1.88 -10.23 18.88
C ALA A 126 1.59 -10.84 17.50
N VAL A 127 1.22 -10.01 16.52
CA VAL A 127 0.98 -10.47 15.15
C VAL A 127 2.26 -10.93 14.47
N LEU A 128 3.37 -10.21 14.68
CA LEU A 128 4.70 -10.60 14.17
C LEU A 128 5.17 -11.93 14.79
N ARG A 129 5.04 -12.12 16.10
CA ARG A 129 5.37 -13.40 16.77
C ARG A 129 4.56 -14.57 16.24
N ALA A 130 3.31 -14.32 15.83
CA ALA A 130 2.47 -15.31 15.17
C ALA A 130 2.88 -15.61 13.70
N GLY A 131 4.03 -15.10 13.24
CA GLY A 131 4.52 -15.32 11.87
C GLY A 131 3.76 -14.53 10.80
N THR A 132 2.92 -13.56 11.19
CA THR A 132 2.05 -12.83 10.27
C THR A 132 2.68 -11.48 9.89
N THR A 133 2.73 -11.19 8.59
CA THR A 133 3.20 -9.90 8.06
C THR A 133 2.29 -8.76 8.45
N VAL A 134 2.84 -7.67 8.98
CA VAL A 134 2.10 -6.44 9.31
C VAL A 134 2.57 -5.31 8.42
N THR A 135 1.64 -4.53 7.86
CA THR A 135 1.98 -3.29 7.16
C THR A 135 1.79 -2.08 8.07
N VAL A 136 2.80 -1.21 8.13
CA VAL A 136 2.72 0.14 8.69
C VAL A 136 2.80 1.18 7.59
N ARG A 137 2.17 2.33 7.82
CA ARG A 137 2.01 3.43 6.87
C ARG A 137 2.31 4.75 7.57
N PRO A 138 2.71 5.80 6.83
CA PRO A 138 2.87 7.10 7.44
C PRO A 138 1.52 7.63 7.94
N GLY A 139 1.56 8.38 9.04
CA GLY A 139 0.43 9.16 9.53
C GLY A 139 0.14 10.37 8.63
N PRO A 140 -0.87 11.18 9.00
CA PRO A 140 -1.22 12.41 8.28
C PRO A 140 -0.07 13.42 8.17
N ASP A 141 0.87 13.38 9.10
CA ASP A 141 2.09 14.18 9.16
C ASP A 141 3.22 13.63 8.26
N GLY A 142 2.98 12.54 7.54
CA GLY A 142 3.96 11.87 6.69
C GLY A 142 4.97 11.02 7.46
N ARG A 143 4.85 10.89 8.77
CA ARG A 143 5.81 10.16 9.62
C ARG A 143 5.32 8.77 9.95
N PHE A 144 6.25 7.81 10.03
CA PHE A 144 5.94 6.47 10.48
C PHE A 144 5.80 6.42 12.00
N ALA A 145 4.78 5.73 12.50
CA ALA A 145 4.62 5.50 13.92
C ALA A 145 5.78 4.64 14.48
N PRO A 146 6.46 5.07 15.57
CA PRO A 146 7.58 4.34 16.15
C PRO A 146 7.22 2.92 16.61
N ALA A 147 5.96 2.70 17.00
CA ALA A 147 5.44 1.44 17.51
C ALA A 147 5.73 0.24 16.60
N GLY A 148 5.67 0.42 15.27
CA GLY A 148 5.97 -0.65 14.32
C GLY A 148 7.43 -1.10 14.38
N PHE A 149 8.36 -0.15 14.42
CA PHE A 149 9.80 -0.44 14.49
C PHE A 149 10.20 -0.98 15.86
N ALA A 150 9.57 -0.50 16.94
CA ALA A 150 9.76 -1.07 18.28
C ALA A 150 9.35 -2.55 18.32
N ALA A 151 8.18 -2.88 17.77
CA ALA A 151 7.71 -4.26 17.67
C ALA A 151 8.64 -5.14 16.82
N ALA A 152 9.13 -4.62 15.68
CA ALA A 152 10.07 -5.36 14.85
C ALA A 152 11.41 -5.60 15.55
N ALA A 153 11.94 -4.59 16.26
CA ALA A 153 13.15 -4.70 17.05
C ALA A 153 13.02 -5.73 18.19
N GLU A 154 11.89 -5.71 18.92
CA GLU A 154 11.58 -6.67 19.99
C GLU A 154 11.50 -8.10 19.47
N THR A 155 10.84 -8.29 18.32
CA THR A 155 10.55 -9.63 17.79
C THR A 155 11.63 -10.18 16.87
N GLY A 156 12.61 -9.36 16.47
CA GLY A 156 13.58 -9.71 15.43
C GLY A 156 12.94 -9.85 14.04
N ALA A 157 11.80 -9.19 13.81
CA ALA A 157 11.12 -9.24 12.52
C ALA A 157 11.86 -8.42 11.46
N ALA A 158 12.01 -9.00 10.27
CA ALA A 158 12.58 -8.31 9.11
C ALA A 158 11.75 -7.08 8.72
N VAL A 159 12.41 -5.93 8.58
CA VAL A 159 11.78 -4.68 8.14
C VAL A 159 11.96 -4.52 6.63
N CYS A 160 10.85 -4.53 5.91
CA CYS A 160 10.80 -4.61 4.45
C CYS A 160 10.14 -3.34 3.87
N PRO A 161 10.92 -2.35 3.40
CA PRO A 161 10.37 -1.10 2.88
C PRO A 161 9.74 -1.30 1.49
N VAL A 162 8.60 -0.67 1.25
CA VAL A 162 7.93 -0.68 -0.05
C VAL A 162 7.62 0.74 -0.47
N ALA A 163 8.31 1.21 -1.51
CA ALA A 163 8.01 2.51 -2.08
C ALA A 163 6.84 2.39 -3.06
N VAL A 164 5.88 3.31 -2.95
CA VAL A 164 4.69 3.35 -3.80
C VAL A 164 4.74 4.60 -4.66
N ARG A 165 4.68 4.42 -5.99
CA ARG A 165 4.55 5.52 -6.94
C ARG A 165 3.27 5.37 -7.74
N SER A 166 2.63 6.48 -8.06
CA SER A 166 1.42 6.48 -8.88
C SER A 166 1.64 7.40 -10.07
N ARG A 167 1.37 6.90 -11.26
CA ARG A 167 1.37 7.71 -12.49
C ARG A 167 0.10 7.50 -13.29
N ARG A 168 -0.20 8.46 -14.16
CA ARG A 168 -1.25 8.27 -15.18
C ARG A 168 -0.76 7.25 -16.22
N ASP A 169 -1.67 6.40 -16.65
CA ASP A 169 -1.44 5.45 -17.74
C ASP A 169 -1.64 6.19 -19.06
N ALA A 170 -0.54 6.57 -19.72
CA ALA A 170 -0.56 7.22 -21.02
C ALA A 170 -1.08 6.30 -22.14
N THR A 171 -1.12 4.98 -21.92
CA THR A 171 -1.65 3.99 -22.88
C THR A 171 -3.15 3.73 -22.70
N ALA A 172 -3.78 4.41 -21.73
CA ALA A 172 -5.21 4.28 -21.56
C ALA A 172 -5.93 4.89 -22.77
N ALA A 173 -6.90 4.15 -23.32
CA ALA A 173 -7.68 4.60 -24.48
C ALA A 173 -8.27 5.99 -24.26
N ALA A 174 -8.33 6.80 -25.32
CA ALA A 174 -8.90 8.14 -25.29
C ALA A 174 -10.29 8.13 -24.62
N GLY A 175 -10.44 8.88 -23.53
CA GLY A 175 -11.68 8.94 -22.73
C GLY A 175 -11.70 8.05 -21.47
N ALA A 176 -10.66 7.25 -21.20
CA ALA A 176 -10.56 6.45 -19.99
C ALA A 176 -9.32 6.87 -19.17
N PRO A 177 -9.45 7.59 -18.04
CA PRO A 177 -8.30 7.81 -17.17
C PRO A 177 -7.82 6.47 -16.62
N GLY A 178 -6.58 6.08 -16.95
CA GLY A 178 -5.92 4.93 -16.34
C GLY A 178 -4.89 5.40 -15.31
N THR A 179 -4.75 4.66 -14.22
CA THR A 179 -3.70 4.90 -13.21
C THR A 179 -2.85 3.65 -13.10
N VAL A 180 -1.53 3.81 -13.07
CA VAL A 180 -0.60 2.73 -12.72
C VAL A 180 -0.06 3.02 -11.32
N VAL A 181 -0.24 2.08 -10.41
CA VAL A 181 0.42 2.07 -9.10
C VAL A 181 1.61 1.12 -9.19
N GLU A 182 2.80 1.65 -9.00
CA GLU A 182 4.05 0.92 -8.97
C GLU A 182 4.47 0.67 -7.53
N LEU A 183 4.75 -0.59 -7.21
CA LEU A 183 5.21 -1.05 -5.91
C LEU A 183 6.65 -1.50 -6.06
N TYR A 184 7.57 -0.77 -5.44
CA TYR A 184 8.99 -1.10 -5.42
C TYR A 184 9.29 -1.81 -4.11
N LEU A 185 9.47 -3.11 -4.18
CA LEU A 185 9.90 -3.93 -3.06
C LEU A 185 11.41 -3.68 -2.86
N LEU A 186 11.80 -3.04 -1.75
CA LEU A 186 13.18 -2.71 -1.41
C LEU A 186 13.83 -3.65 -0.40
N PRO A 187 15.11 -4.04 -0.57
CA PRO A 187 15.77 -5.00 0.31
C PRO A 187 15.51 -4.74 1.79
N GLU A 188 15.50 -5.83 2.57
CA GLU A 188 15.37 -5.75 4.02
C GLU A 188 16.35 -4.72 4.60
N VAL A 189 15.86 -3.89 5.51
CA VAL A 189 16.71 -2.97 6.25
C VAL A 189 17.61 -3.78 7.15
N ALA A 190 18.90 -3.84 6.81
CA ALA A 190 19.92 -4.35 7.72
C ALA A 190 19.94 -3.46 8.97
N GLY A 191 19.55 -4.01 10.11
CA GLY A 191 19.58 -3.34 11.40
C GLY A 191 20.18 -4.24 12.46
N ALA A 192 20.91 -3.64 13.40
CA ALA A 192 21.30 -4.32 14.62
C ALA A 192 20.02 -4.76 15.34
N ALA A 193 19.86 -6.07 15.56
CA ALA A 193 18.72 -6.60 16.30
C ALA A 193 18.54 -5.78 17.60
N GLY A 194 17.32 -5.31 17.84
CA GLY A 194 16.99 -4.52 19.03
C GLY A 194 17.03 -2.99 18.91
N ASP A 195 17.50 -2.41 17.79
CA ASP A 195 17.49 -0.94 17.61
C ASP A 195 16.35 -0.45 16.68
N ALA A 196 15.24 -0.02 17.29
CA ALA A 196 14.09 0.51 16.57
C ALA A 196 14.37 1.82 15.80
N ALA A 197 15.27 2.67 16.31
CA ALA A 197 15.58 3.95 15.68
C ALA A 197 16.43 3.75 14.42
N ALA A 198 17.42 2.86 14.49
CA ALA A 198 18.22 2.45 13.34
C ALA A 198 17.35 1.82 12.23
N LEU A 199 16.41 0.94 12.60
CA LEU A 199 15.45 0.35 11.66
C LEU A 199 14.58 1.43 10.98
N ALA A 200 14.07 2.39 11.76
CA ALA A 200 13.26 3.48 11.22
C ALA A 200 14.04 4.39 10.27
N ASP A 201 15.30 4.71 10.60
CA ASP A 201 16.17 5.51 9.74
C ASP A 201 16.56 4.77 8.46
N GLY A 202 16.94 3.50 8.58
CA GLY A 202 17.24 2.64 7.44
C GLY A 202 16.07 2.51 6.46
N ALA A 203 14.84 2.30 6.98
CA ALA A 203 13.64 2.26 6.16
C ALA A 203 13.39 3.59 5.43
N ARG A 204 13.53 4.73 6.13
CA ARG A 204 13.38 6.06 5.53
C ARG A 204 14.40 6.31 4.42
N ARG A 205 15.68 5.97 4.64
CA ARG A 205 16.73 6.10 3.63
C ARG A 205 16.48 5.23 2.41
N ALA A 206 16.07 3.97 2.61
CA ALA A 206 15.73 3.07 1.52
C ALA A 206 14.58 3.62 0.67
N LEU A 207 13.50 4.10 1.30
CA LEU A 207 12.35 4.69 0.60
C LEU A 207 12.72 5.97 -0.16
N ALA A 208 13.56 6.82 0.42
CA ALA A 208 14.03 8.06 -0.21
C ALA A 208 14.94 7.82 -1.43
N ALA A 209 15.61 6.66 -1.51
CA ALA A 209 16.44 6.30 -2.65
C ALA A 209 15.63 5.91 -3.90
N VAL A 210 14.31 5.68 -3.76
CA VAL A 210 13.44 5.38 -4.90
C VAL A 210 12.96 6.67 -5.54
N PRO A 211 13.35 6.95 -6.79
CA PRO A 211 12.94 8.17 -7.46
C PRO A 211 11.42 8.24 -7.58
N ASP A 212 10.88 9.44 -7.41
CA ASP A 212 9.50 9.69 -7.83
C ASP A 212 9.43 9.46 -9.32
N GLY A 213 8.62 8.45 -9.70
CA GLY A 213 8.56 7.94 -11.07
C GLY A 213 8.56 9.09 -12.06
N LEU A 214 9.58 9.11 -12.93
CA LEU A 214 9.80 10.10 -13.97
C LEU A 214 8.46 10.58 -14.52
N ALA A 215 8.12 11.82 -14.21
CA ALA A 215 7.09 12.55 -14.92
C ALA A 215 7.61 12.73 -16.36
N THR A 216 7.42 11.71 -17.19
CA THR A 216 7.63 11.83 -18.63
C THR A 216 6.64 12.88 -19.12
N ARG A 217 7.19 14.07 -19.39
CA ARG A 217 6.61 15.12 -20.23
C ARG A 217 6.35 14.58 -21.63
#